data_AF-A0A967G4N1-F1
#
_entry.id   AF-A0A967G4N1-F1
#
_cell.length_a   1.000
_cell.length_b   1.000
_cell.length_c   1.000
_cell.angle_alpha   90.00
_cell.angle_beta   90.00
_cell.angle_gamma   90.00
#
_symmetry.space_group_name_H-M   'P 1'
#
loop_
_entity.id
_entity.type
_entity.pdbx_description
1 polymer ?
#
loop_
_entity_poly.entity_id
_entity_poly.type
_entity_poly.pdbx_seq_one_letter_code
_entity_poly.pdbx_strand_id
1 'polypeptide(L)'
;CKECGVKLELACPKCDAFITPDSKFCDECGYDLSKPTIAPPTHYAEPQSYTPRFLADKILTTRSSIEGERKLVTVLFADVANYTSISENIDPEEVHQIMDGCFKILMDE
;
A
#
# COMPACT_ATOMS: atom_id res chain seq x y z
N CYS A 1 0.36 29.04 21.65
CA CYS A 1 -0.76 28.10 21.62
C CYS A 1 -1.97 28.87 22.08
N LYS A 2 -3.04 28.93 21.28
CA LYS A 2 -4.23 29.71 21.63
C LYS A 2 -4.96 29.14 22.85
N GLU A 3 -4.79 27.85 23.14
CA GLU A 3 -5.41 27.16 24.29
C GLU A 3 -4.56 27.20 25.57
N CYS A 4 -3.24 26.95 25.48
CA CYS A 4 -2.39 26.79 26.67
C CYS A 4 -1.28 27.86 26.84
N GLY A 5 -1.19 28.86 25.96
CA GLY A 5 -0.25 29.98 26.09
C GLY A 5 1.22 29.69 25.74
N VAL A 6 1.62 28.43 25.57
CA VAL A 6 2.99 28.05 25.17
C VAL A 6 3.36 28.66 23.82
N LYS A 7 4.54 29.25 23.68
CA LYS A 7 5.03 29.81 22.40
C LYS A 7 5.03 28.72 21.32
N LEU A 8 4.28 28.91 20.23
CA LEU A 8 4.35 28.00 19.08
C LEU A 8 5.54 28.43 18.23
N GLU A 9 6.67 27.77 18.43
CA GLU A 9 7.82 27.89 17.56
C GLU A 9 7.82 26.70 16.59
N LEU A 10 8.05 26.97 15.31
CA LEU A 10 8.28 25.88 14.35
C LEU A 10 9.75 25.49 14.43
N ALA A 11 10.01 24.18 14.46
CA ALA A 11 11.36 23.61 14.47
C ALA A 11 11.55 22.71 13.24
N CYS A 12 12.78 22.66 12.73
CA CYS A 12 13.16 21.79 11.63
C CYS A 12 13.14 20.32 12.09
N PRO A 13 12.44 19.42 11.38
CA PRO A 13 12.32 18.01 11.79
C PRO A 13 13.63 17.21 11.69
N LYS A 14 14.69 17.79 11.10
CA LYS A 14 15.99 17.13 10.92
C LYS A 14 17.05 17.58 11.93
N CYS A 15 17.00 18.83 12.40
CA CYS A 15 18.07 19.42 13.22
C CYS A 15 17.57 20.28 14.39
N ASP A 16 16.25 20.35 14.59
CA ASP A 16 15.57 21.11 15.65
C ASP A 16 15.81 22.63 15.65
N ALA A 17 16.49 23.17 14.64
CA ALA A 17 16.64 24.62 14.48
C ALA A 17 15.29 25.30 14.27
N PHE A 18 15.14 26.52 14.79
CA PHE A 18 13.94 27.33 14.58
C PHE A 18 13.76 27.69 13.10
N ILE A 19 12.53 27.57 12.60
CA ILE A 19 12.19 27.90 11.22
C ILE A 19 11.12 28.99 11.17
N THR A 20 11.18 29.83 10.14
CA THR A 20 10.09 30.78 9.87
C THR A 20 8.96 30.07 9.14
N PRO A 21 7.69 30.49 9.32
CA PRO A 21 6.55 29.86 8.64
C PRO A 21 6.64 29.86 7.10
N ASP A 22 7.38 30.81 6.51
CA ASP A 22 7.52 30.98 5.07
C ASP A 22 8.79 30.31 4.48
N SER A 23 9.63 29.68 5.32
CA SER A 23 10.87 29.04 4.88
C SER A 23 10.62 27.79 4.04
N LYS A 24 11.16 27.73 2.81
CA LYS A 24 11.13 26.53 1.95
C LYS A 24 12.23 25.51 2.30
N PHE A 25 13.34 25.99 2.86
CA PHE A 25 14.47 25.18 3.30
C PHE A 25 14.90 25.63 4.71
N CYS A 26 15.51 24.73 5.48
CA CYS A 26 16.13 25.07 6.76
C CYS A 26 17.47 25.77 6.56
N ASP A 27 17.64 26.93 7.18
CA ASP A 27 18.86 27.76 7.04
C ASP A 27 20.10 27.15 7.71
N GLU A 28 19.92 26.23 8.68
CA GLU A 28 21.02 25.57 9.38
C GLU A 28 21.48 24.26 8.69
N CYS A 29 20.54 23.42 8.24
CA CYS A 29 20.86 22.07 7.74
C CYS A 29 20.47 21.80 6.28
N GLY A 30 19.84 22.77 5.60
CA GLY A 30 19.40 22.65 4.20
C GLY A 30 18.24 21.69 3.96
N TYR A 31 17.55 21.21 5.00
CA TYR A 31 16.37 20.34 4.84
C TYR A 31 15.25 21.05 4.09
N ASP A 32 14.68 20.38 3.09
CA ASP A 32 13.56 20.89 2.29
C ASP A 32 12.24 20.77 3.08
N LEU A 33 11.76 21.90 3.60
CA LEU A 33 10.55 22.03 4.41
C LEU A 33 9.27 22.03 3.56
N SER A 34 9.39 22.19 2.24
CA SER A 34 8.26 22.17 1.31
C SER A 34 7.75 20.76 1.00
N LYS A 35 8.57 19.75 1.28
CA LYS A 35 8.17 18.34 1.16
C LYS A 35 7.43 17.92 2.42
N PRO A 36 6.21 17.37 2.32
CA PRO A 36 5.56 16.78 3.48
C PRO A 36 6.48 15.68 4.02
N THR A 37 6.90 15.83 5.27
CA THR A 37 7.56 14.76 6.01
C THR A 37 6.65 13.55 5.90
N ILE A 38 7.12 12.51 5.22
CA ILE A 38 6.48 11.20 5.24
C ILE A 38 6.39 10.87 6.71
N ALA A 39 5.18 10.97 7.29
CA ALA A 39 4.96 10.56 8.65
C ALA A 39 5.54 9.14 8.77
N PRO A 40 6.35 8.84 9.81
CA PRO A 40 6.76 7.46 10.03
C PRO A 40 5.48 6.62 9.99
N PRO A 41 5.50 5.45 9.32
CA PRO A 41 4.31 4.63 9.19
C PRO A 41 3.70 4.51 10.58
N THR A 42 2.48 5.00 10.72
CA THR A 42 1.68 4.86 11.94
C THR A 42 1.90 3.44 12.42
N HIS A 43 2.45 3.28 13.63
CA HIS A 43 2.68 1.97 14.23
C HIS A 43 1.34 1.21 14.23
N TYR A 44 1.11 0.38 13.21
CA TYR A 44 0.03 -0.62 13.16
C TYR A 44 0.32 -1.78 14.14
N ALA A 45 1.02 -1.48 15.25
CA ALA A 45 1.44 -2.46 16.23
C ALA A 45 0.33 -2.84 17.20
N GLU A 46 -0.75 -2.06 17.25
CA GLU A 46 -1.92 -2.38 18.06
C GLU A 46 -3.12 -2.65 17.15
N PRO A 47 -3.69 -3.87 17.17
CA PRO A 47 -4.99 -4.11 16.59
C PRO A 47 -5.98 -3.16 17.26
N GLN A 48 -6.58 -2.27 16.47
CA GLN A 48 -7.69 -1.45 16.94
C GLN A 48 -8.73 -2.37 17.60
N SER A 49 -9.31 -1.86 18.69
CA SER A 49 -10.20 -2.49 19.69
C SER A 49 -11.38 -3.34 19.17
N TYR A 50 -11.51 -3.47 17.85
CA TYR A 50 -12.50 -4.27 17.16
C TYR A 50 -12.02 -5.69 16.82
N THR A 51 -10.72 -6.00 16.91
CA THR A 51 -10.25 -7.37 16.63
C THR A 51 -10.60 -8.29 17.80
N PRO A 52 -11.52 -9.26 17.65
CA PRO A 52 -11.81 -10.24 18.69
C PRO A 52 -10.54 -10.99 19.07
N ARG A 53 -10.34 -11.26 20.37
CA ARG A 53 -9.09 -11.85 20.91
C ARG A 53 -8.64 -13.09 20.14
N PHE A 54 -9.57 -13.97 19.77
CA PHE A 54 -9.30 -15.17 18.97
C PHE A 54 -8.62 -14.87 17.61
N LEU A 55 -8.98 -13.76 16.95
CA LEU A 55 -8.35 -13.37 15.68
C LEU A 55 -6.97 -12.75 15.92
N ALA A 56 -6.80 -11.96 16.98
CA ALA A 56 -5.48 -11.42 17.36
C ALA A 56 -4.49 -12.55 17.72
N ASP A 57 -4.94 -13.53 18.50
CA ASP A 57 -4.14 -14.70 18.88
C ASP A 57 -3.74 -15.54 17.65
N LYS A 58 -4.65 -15.69 16.69
CA LYS A 58 -4.38 -16.40 15.43
C LYS A 58 -3.34 -15.66 14.57
N ILE A 59 -3.40 -14.34 14.51
CA ILE A 59 -2.43 -13.51 13.77
C ILE A 59 -1.04 -13.60 14.42
N LEU A 60 -0.98 -13.53 15.75
CA LEU A 60 0.27 -13.59 16.51
C LEU A 60 0.92 -14.98 16.44
N THR A 61 0.14 -16.05 16.52
CA THR A 61 0.63 -17.44 16.41
C THR A 61 1.08 -17.81 14.99
N THR A 62 0.49 -17.19 13.97
CA THR A 62 0.85 -17.44 12.55
C THR A 62 1.99 -16.52 12.08
N ARG A 63 2.44 -15.56 12.89
CA ARG A 63 3.41 -14.52 12.50
C ARG A 63 4.76 -15.08 12.04
N SER A 64 5.24 -16.17 12.63
CA SER A 64 6.46 -16.88 12.22
C SER A 64 6.34 -17.62 10.88
N SER A 65 5.11 -17.84 10.41
CA SER A 65 4.79 -18.37 9.07
C SER A 65 4.46 -17.27 8.05
N ILE A 66 4.52 -15.99 8.44
CA ILE A 66 4.21 -14.80 7.61
C ILE A 66 5.48 -14.01 7.25
N GLU A 67 6.68 -14.44 7.64
CA GLU A 67 7.92 -13.95 7.02
C GLU A 67 8.02 -14.50 5.58
N GLY A 68 7.18 -13.95 4.69
CA GLY A 68 7.23 -14.23 3.27
C GLY A 68 8.59 -13.87 2.68
N GLU A 69 9.03 -14.65 1.71
CA GLU A 69 10.30 -14.43 1.02
C GLU A 69 10.14 -13.47 -0.18
N ARG A 70 11.16 -12.64 -0.44
CA ARG A 70 11.23 -11.83 -1.66
C ARG A 70 11.95 -12.61 -2.76
N LYS A 71 11.21 -13.07 -3.76
CA LYS A 71 11.75 -13.76 -4.94
C LYS A 71 11.66 -12.87 -6.17
N LEU A 72 12.70 -12.91 -7.01
CA LEU A 72 12.63 -12.34 -8.36
C LEU A 72 11.84 -13.33 -9.24
N VAL A 73 10.70 -12.89 -9.76
CA VAL A 73 9.83 -13.71 -10.62
C VAL A 73 9.48 -12.95 -11.89
N THR A 74 9.22 -13.70 -12.96
CA THR A 74 8.64 -13.17 -14.19
C THR A 74 7.14 -13.44 -14.17
N VAL A 75 6.34 -12.38 -14.34
CA VAL A 75 4.88 -12.49 -14.40
C VAL A 75 4.44 -12.24 -15.84
N LEU A 76 3.66 -13.17 -16.40
CA LEU A 76 2.98 -13.00 -17.68
C LEU A 76 1.54 -12.59 -17.42
N PHE A 77 1.12 -11.48 -18.02
CA PHE A 77 -0.29 -11.09 -18.12
C PHE A 77 -0.75 -11.33 -19.54
N ALA A 78 -1.86 -12.06 -19.70
CA ALA A 78 -2.49 -12.33 -20.99
C ALA A 78 -4.01 -12.09 -20.85
N ASP A 79 -4.62 -11.60 -21.92
CA ASP A 79 -6.05 -11.28 -21.99
C ASP A 79 -6.63 -11.71 -23.34
N VAL A 80 -7.92 -11.99 -23.37
CA VAL A 80 -8.65 -12.36 -24.59
C VAL A 80 -9.28 -11.10 -25.19
N ALA A 81 -8.74 -10.70 -26.34
CA ALA A 81 -9.24 -9.52 -27.05
C ALA A 81 -10.73 -9.63 -27.39
N ASN A 82 -11.47 -8.53 -27.22
CA ASN A 82 -12.91 -8.42 -27.49
C ASN A 82 -13.80 -9.40 -26.71
N TYR A 83 -13.33 -9.96 -25.59
CA TYR A 83 -14.09 -10.90 -24.77
C TYR A 83 -15.51 -10.40 -24.44
N THR A 84 -15.63 -9.13 -24.01
CA THR A 84 -16.93 -8.54 -23.64
C THR A 84 -17.94 -8.64 -24.77
N SER A 85 -17.56 -8.19 -25.98
CA SER A 85 -18.45 -8.22 -27.15
C SER A 85 -18.84 -9.65 -27.55
N ILE A 86 -17.95 -10.62 -27.35
CA ILE A 86 -18.25 -12.04 -27.61
C ILE A 86 -19.24 -12.56 -26.56
N SER A 87 -18.99 -12.28 -25.28
CA SER A 87 -19.80 -12.79 -24.15
C SER A 87 -21.23 -12.24 -24.12
N GLU A 88 -21.47 -11.07 -24.70
CA GLU A 88 -22.80 -10.46 -24.78
C GLU A 88 -23.70 -11.07 -25.85
N ASN A 89 -23.11 -11.73 -26.86
CA ASN A 89 -23.82 -12.20 -28.05
C ASN A 89 -23.88 -13.73 -28.18
N ILE A 90 -23.26 -14.46 -27.25
CA ILE A 90 -23.10 -15.91 -27.29
C ILE A 90 -23.61 -16.50 -25.97
N ASP A 91 -24.11 -17.73 -26.06
CA ASP A 91 -24.55 -18.49 -24.89
C ASP A 91 -23.40 -18.71 -23.88
N PRO A 92 -23.64 -18.60 -22.56
CA PRO A 92 -22.59 -18.70 -21.56
C PRO A 92 -21.77 -20.00 -21.64
N GLU A 93 -22.41 -21.12 -21.98
CA GLU A 93 -21.78 -22.42 -22.13
C GLU A 93 -20.80 -22.45 -23.31
N GLU A 94 -21.12 -21.76 -24.42
CA GLU A 94 -20.21 -21.61 -25.57
C GLU A 94 -19.03 -20.68 -25.25
N VAL A 95 -19.27 -19.58 -24.53
CA VAL A 95 -18.20 -18.68 -24.05
C VAL A 95 -17.22 -19.44 -23.14
N HIS A 96 -17.75 -20.30 -22.27
CA HIS A 96 -16.94 -21.14 -21.40
C HIS A 96 -16.03 -22.08 -22.21
N GLN A 97 -16.55 -22.73 -23.26
CA GLN A 97 -15.76 -23.61 -24.12
C GLN A 97 -14.62 -22.87 -24.84
N ILE A 98 -14.86 -21.62 -25.28
CA ILE A 98 -13.83 -20.77 -25.90
C ILE A 98 -12.73 -20.46 -24.88
N MET A 99 -13.10 -20.04 -23.67
CA MET A 99 -12.14 -19.73 -22.61
C MET A 99 -11.32 -20.95 -22.18
N ASP A 100 -11.94 -22.13 -22.06
CA ASP A 100 -11.24 -23.38 -21.79
C ASP A 100 -10.19 -23.68 -22.87
N GLY A 101 -10.52 -23.44 -24.15
CA GLY A 101 -9.59 -23.53 -25.26
C GLY A 101 -8.41 -22.56 -25.13
N CYS A 102 -8.68 -21.29 -24.78
CA CYS A 102 -7.64 -20.29 -24.54
C CYS A 102 -6.71 -20.69 -23.39
N PHE A 103 -7.26 -21.15 -22.26
CA PHE A 103 -6.45 -21.60 -21.12
C PHE A 103 -5.62 -22.82 -21.49
N LYS A 104 -6.18 -23.77 -22.23
CA LYS A 104 -5.43 -24.93 -22.69
C LYS A 104 -4.22 -24.53 -23.53
N ILE A 105 -4.38 -23.59 -24.46
CA ILE A 105 -3.25 -23.09 -25.28
C ILE A 105 -2.21 -22.36 -24.43
N LEU A 106 -2.64 -21.62 -23.41
CA LEU A 106 -1.74 -20.89 -22.51
C LEU A 106 -1.03 -21.79 -21.48
N MET A 107 -1.59 -22.96 -21.19
CA MET A 107 -1.11 -23.89 -20.16
C MET A 107 -0.46 -25.16 -20.72
N ASP A 108 -0.71 -25.52 -21.98
CA ASP A 108 0.01 -26.59 -22.67
C ASP A 108 1.41 -26.07 -23.05
N GLU A 109 2.46 -26.78 -22.58
CA GLU A 109 3.87 -26.59 -22.99
C GLU A 109 4.14 -27.11 -24.42
#